data_AF-A0A8K0PE52-F1
#
_entry.id   AF-A0A8K0PE52-F1
#
_cell.length_a   1.000
_cell.length_b   1.000
_cell.length_c   1.000
_cell.angle_alpha   90.00
_cell.angle_beta   90.00
_cell.angle_gamma   90.00
#
_symmetry.space_group_name_H-M   'P 1'
#
loop_
_entity.id
_entity.type
_entity.pdbx_description
1 polymer ?
#
loop_
_entity_poly.entity_id
_entity_poly.type
_entity_poly.pdbx_seq_one_letter_code
_entity_poly.pdbx_strand_id
1 'polypeptide(L)'
;MLSKLNVHDTCGVHNLHGMPGVMAGLVGAIMAGIASENDYNYSLYMLFPARAPLANSTHFEEVSQDLSEVLPGLDRSAAGQAAYQLLALACTMLIALASGLIMGIVLKLPFLSHVPQELLYDDKFNWEVPEVGDEEAAGAERPAGTIYIPDVKRTGQSGIVVEES
;
A
#
# COMPACT_ATOMS: atom_id res chain seq x y z
N MET A 1 14.08 -9.34 -10.54
CA MET A 1 12.85 -10.10 -10.83
C MET A 1 11.95 -9.31 -11.79
N LEU A 2 11.57 -8.06 -11.46
CA LEU A 2 10.72 -7.21 -12.31
C LEU A 2 11.27 -6.96 -13.72
N SER A 3 12.58 -6.72 -13.87
CA SER A 3 13.24 -6.56 -15.17
C SER A 3 13.18 -7.80 -16.07
N LYS A 4 13.11 -9.00 -15.48
CA LYS A 4 12.94 -10.26 -16.22
C LYS A 4 11.50 -10.48 -16.70
N LEU A 5 10.54 -9.79 -16.06
CA LEU A 5 9.11 -9.84 -16.39
C LEU A 5 8.67 -8.63 -17.22
N ASN A 6 9.59 -7.71 -17.52
CA ASN A 6 9.33 -6.44 -18.20
C ASN A 6 8.21 -5.61 -17.53
N VAL A 7 8.19 -5.60 -16.19
CA VAL A 7 7.24 -4.83 -15.39
C VAL A 7 7.94 -3.59 -14.85
N HIS A 8 7.49 -2.41 -15.28
CA HIS A 8 7.97 -1.13 -14.78
C HIS A 8 7.08 -0.67 -13.62
N ASP A 9 7.65 -0.58 -12.41
CA ASP A 9 6.94 -0.16 -11.19
C ASP A 9 7.58 1.13 -10.66
N THR A 10 7.10 2.27 -11.16
CA THR A 10 7.69 3.60 -10.92
C THR A 10 7.81 3.92 -9.43
N CYS A 11 6.81 3.58 -8.62
CA CYS A 11 6.77 3.92 -7.19
C CYS A 11 7.06 2.72 -6.28
N GLY A 12 7.39 1.56 -6.83
CA GLY A 12 7.59 0.34 -6.05
C GLY A 12 6.32 -0.15 -5.33
N VAL A 13 5.13 0.10 -5.91
CA VAL A 13 3.84 -0.25 -5.28
C VAL A 13 3.70 -1.75 -5.04
N HIS A 14 4.37 -2.58 -5.85
CA HIS A 14 4.41 -4.02 -5.61
C HIS A 14 5.07 -4.36 -4.27
N ASN A 15 6.16 -3.69 -3.93
CA ASN A 15 6.89 -3.94 -2.70
C ASN A 15 6.26 -3.26 -1.48
N LEU A 16 5.66 -2.08 -1.66
CA LEU A 16 5.05 -1.32 -0.55
C LEU A 16 3.62 -1.77 -0.23
N HIS A 17 2.84 -2.13 -1.24
CA HIS A 17 1.43 -2.49 -1.06
C HIS A 17 1.16 -3.97 -1.39
N GLY A 18 1.64 -4.45 -2.54
CA GLY A 18 1.35 -5.81 -3.02
C GLY A 18 1.83 -6.90 -2.06
N MET A 19 3.15 -7.00 -1.88
CA MET A 19 3.77 -8.03 -1.03
C MET A 19 3.33 -7.93 0.44
N PRO A 20 3.34 -6.75 1.08
CA PRO A 20 2.80 -6.62 2.45
C PRO A 20 1.33 -7.00 2.55
N GLY A 21 0.49 -6.65 1.56
CA GLY A 21 -0.92 -7.04 1.53
C GLY A 21 -1.14 -8.55 1.45
N VAL A 22 -0.38 -9.24 0.59
CA VAL A 22 -0.42 -10.71 0.50
C VAL A 22 0.03 -11.35 1.82
N MET A 23 1.12 -10.86 2.40
CA MET A 23 1.62 -11.34 3.70
C MET A 23 0.59 -11.13 4.81
N ALA A 24 -0.04 -9.95 4.87
CA ALA A 24 -1.09 -9.65 5.84
C ALA A 24 -2.30 -10.58 5.68
N GLY A 25 -2.73 -10.88 4.44
CA GLY A 25 -3.79 -11.84 4.17
C GLY A 25 -3.46 -13.26 4.64
N LEU A 26 -2.22 -13.72 4.41
CA LEU A 26 -1.76 -15.03 4.88
C LEU A 26 -1.70 -15.10 6.42
N VAL A 27 -1.11 -14.08 7.06
CA VAL A 27 -1.07 -14.00 8.53
C VAL A 27 -2.48 -13.92 9.10
N GLY A 28 -3.38 -13.16 8.48
CA GLY A 28 -4.79 -13.08 8.88
C GLY A 28 -5.51 -14.43 8.81
N ALA A 29 -5.23 -15.24 7.78
CA ALA A 29 -5.76 -16.59 7.68
C ALA A 29 -5.22 -17.51 8.80
N ILE A 30 -3.93 -17.42 9.11
CA ILE A 30 -3.31 -18.16 10.22
C ILE A 30 -3.96 -17.76 11.54
N MET A 31 -4.06 -16.46 11.81
CA MET A 31 -4.69 -15.94 13.03
C MET A 31 -6.14 -16.38 13.16
N ALA A 32 -6.91 -16.35 12.07
CA ALA A 32 -8.29 -16.86 12.07
C ALA A 32 -8.38 -18.36 12.42
N GLY A 33 -7.37 -19.14 12.03
CA GLY A 33 -7.31 -20.58 12.24
C GLY A 33 -6.90 -20.98 13.66
N ILE A 34 -6.10 -20.15 14.34
CA ILE A 34 -5.64 -20.43 15.72
C ILE A 34 -6.46 -19.70 16.78
N ALA A 35 -7.20 -18.64 16.43
CA ALA A 35 -7.97 -17.87 17.39
C ALA A 35 -9.07 -18.71 18.05
N SER A 36 -9.16 -18.63 19.37
CA SER A 36 -10.14 -19.32 20.19
C SER A 36 -10.82 -18.39 21.19
N GLU A 37 -11.93 -18.82 21.78
CA GLU A 37 -12.58 -18.10 22.88
C GLU A 37 -11.69 -18.04 24.13
N ASN A 38 -10.76 -18.98 24.32
CA ASN A 38 -9.84 -18.93 25.46
C ASN A 38 -8.88 -17.72 25.35
N ASP A 39 -8.53 -17.31 24.13
CA ASP A 39 -7.60 -16.21 23.89
C ASP A 39 -8.31 -14.85 23.82
N TYR A 40 -9.56 -14.83 23.33
CA TYR A 40 -10.30 -13.60 22.98
C TYR A 40 -11.65 -13.45 23.70
N ASN A 41 -12.08 -14.40 24.52
CA ASN A 41 -13.44 -14.51 25.06
C ASN A 41 -14.49 -14.33 23.94
N TYR A 42 -15.66 -13.77 24.27
CA TYR A 42 -16.70 -13.46 23.29
C TYR A 42 -16.34 -12.34 22.31
N SER A 43 -15.27 -11.56 22.56
CA SER A 43 -14.76 -10.61 21.57
C SER A 43 -14.23 -11.29 20.30
N LEU A 44 -13.96 -12.61 20.34
CA LEU A 44 -13.70 -13.42 19.15
C LEU A 44 -14.76 -13.21 18.06
N TYR A 45 -16.02 -13.07 18.47
CA TYR A 45 -17.17 -12.94 17.59
C TYR A 45 -17.30 -11.53 16.98
N MET A 46 -16.66 -10.53 17.57
CA MET A 46 -16.52 -9.22 16.93
C MET A 46 -15.44 -9.25 15.84
N LEU A 47 -14.35 -9.98 16.09
CA LEU A 47 -13.24 -10.10 15.15
C LEU A 47 -13.56 -11.03 13.97
N PHE A 48 -14.28 -12.12 14.24
CA PHE A 48 -14.73 -13.09 13.23
C PHE A 48 -16.24 -13.33 13.33
N PRO A 49 -17.08 -12.39 12.86
CA PRO A 49 -18.55 -12.47 13.02
C PRO A 49 -19.18 -13.74 12.47
N ALA A 50 -18.65 -14.30 11.38
CA ALA A 50 -19.17 -15.55 10.83
C ALA A 50 -18.91 -16.79 11.71
N ARG A 51 -18.03 -16.68 12.72
CA ARG A 51 -17.81 -17.71 13.73
C ARG A 51 -18.79 -17.61 14.90
N ALA A 52 -19.57 -16.52 15.01
CA ALA A 52 -20.56 -16.38 16.07
C ALA A 52 -21.59 -17.52 16.00
N PRO A 53 -22.12 -17.98 17.15
CA PRO A 53 -23.08 -19.07 17.16
C PRO A 53 -24.37 -18.68 16.44
N LEU A 54 -25.15 -19.70 16.05
CA LEU A 54 -26.44 -19.50 15.39
C LEU A 54 -27.44 -18.82 16.33
N ALA A 55 -28.32 -17.97 15.78
CA ALA A 55 -29.27 -17.14 16.53
C ALA A 55 -30.16 -17.88 17.53
N ASN A 56 -30.43 -19.16 17.28
CA ASN A 56 -31.33 -20.01 18.06
C ASN A 56 -30.57 -21.02 18.95
N SER A 57 -29.27 -20.82 19.16
CA SER A 57 -28.47 -21.67 20.04
C SER A 57 -28.40 -21.10 21.46
N THR A 58 -28.35 -21.97 22.46
CA THR A 58 -28.16 -21.56 23.86
C THR A 58 -26.85 -20.79 24.05
N HIS A 59 -25.82 -21.16 23.28
CA HIS A 59 -24.53 -20.47 23.30
C HIS A 59 -24.67 -19.02 22.78
N PHE A 60 -25.47 -18.78 21.75
CA PHE A 60 -25.71 -17.41 21.29
C PHE A 60 -26.42 -16.55 22.34
N GLU A 61 -27.39 -17.10 23.06
CA GLU A 61 -28.08 -16.39 24.14
C GLU A 61 -27.12 -16.00 25.26
N GLU A 62 -26.21 -16.90 25.65
CA GLU A 62 -25.16 -16.64 26.63
C GLU A 62 -24.22 -15.52 26.17
N VAL A 63 -23.71 -15.62 24.94
CA VAL A 63 -22.83 -14.63 24.33
C VAL A 63 -23.50 -13.26 24.22
N SER A 64 -24.79 -13.22 23.85
CA SER A 64 -25.55 -11.98 23.69
C SER A 64 -25.86 -11.27 25.01
N GLN A 65 -25.85 -12.00 26.14
CA GLN A 65 -26.03 -11.40 27.46
C GLN A 65 -24.77 -10.65 27.92
N ASP A 66 -23.59 -11.17 27.60
CA ASP A 66 -22.31 -10.53 27.95
C ASP A 66 -21.90 -9.46 26.92
N LEU A 67 -22.21 -9.69 25.64
CA LEU A 67 -21.85 -8.81 24.53
C LEU A 67 -23.09 -8.37 23.75
N SER A 68 -23.67 -7.22 24.13
CA SER A 68 -24.93 -6.73 23.57
C SER A 68 -24.91 -6.37 22.09
N GLU A 69 -23.72 -6.16 21.49
CA GLU A 69 -23.56 -5.80 20.07
C GLU A 69 -23.36 -7.03 19.15
N VAL A 70 -23.25 -8.23 19.72
CA VAL A 70 -22.97 -9.44 18.94
C VAL A 70 -24.17 -9.80 18.06
N LEU A 71 -23.90 -10.07 16.79
CA LEU A 71 -24.89 -10.57 15.85
C LEU A 71 -24.73 -12.08 15.68
N PRO A 72 -25.81 -12.82 15.43
CA PRO A 72 -25.71 -14.25 15.18
C PRO A 72 -24.92 -14.51 13.90
N GLY A 73 -24.05 -15.51 13.97
CA GLY A 73 -23.15 -15.87 12.88
C GLY A 73 -23.58 -17.12 12.13
N LEU A 74 -22.62 -17.75 11.49
CA LEU A 74 -22.80 -19.00 10.76
C LEU A 74 -22.17 -20.19 11.51
N ASP A 75 -21.77 -19.99 12.76
CA ASP A 75 -21.11 -20.99 13.61
C ASP A 75 -19.91 -21.67 12.92
N ARG A 76 -19.12 -20.87 12.19
CA ARG A 76 -17.96 -21.39 11.46
C ARG A 76 -16.87 -21.85 12.42
N SER A 77 -16.29 -23.01 12.13
CA SER A 77 -15.07 -23.47 12.77
C SER A 77 -13.88 -22.55 12.46
N ALA A 78 -12.84 -22.59 13.31
CA ALA A 78 -11.62 -21.81 13.10
C ALA A 78 -10.95 -22.14 11.75
N ALA A 79 -10.83 -23.43 11.44
CA ALA A 79 -10.30 -23.89 10.15
C ALA A 79 -11.16 -23.41 8.97
N GLY A 80 -12.49 -23.44 9.11
CA GLY A 80 -13.40 -22.90 8.11
C GLY A 80 -13.16 -21.40 7.88
N GLN A 81 -13.06 -20.61 8.95
CA GLN A 81 -12.81 -19.17 8.85
C GLN A 81 -11.45 -18.87 8.21
N ALA A 82 -10.40 -19.62 8.55
CA ALA A 82 -9.09 -19.51 7.91
C ALA A 82 -9.16 -19.80 6.39
N ALA A 83 -9.88 -20.84 5.99
CA ALA A 83 -10.08 -21.18 4.58
C ALA A 83 -10.79 -20.06 3.81
N TYR A 84 -11.80 -19.43 4.41
CA TYR A 84 -12.47 -18.27 3.80
C TYR A 84 -11.55 -17.05 3.65
N GLN A 85 -10.63 -16.81 4.60
CA GLN A 85 -9.63 -15.74 4.46
C GLN A 85 -8.68 -15.99 3.29
N LEU A 86 -8.20 -17.24 3.12
CA LEU A 86 -7.37 -17.62 1.97
C LEU A 86 -8.15 -17.52 0.64
N LEU A 87 -9.42 -17.93 0.65
CA LEU A 87 -10.30 -17.80 -0.52
C LEU A 87 -10.47 -16.33 -0.90
N ALA A 88 -10.72 -15.45 0.07
CA ALA A 88 -10.85 -14.02 -0.16
C ALA A 88 -9.57 -13.42 -0.75
N LEU A 89 -8.39 -13.81 -0.24
CA LEU A 89 -7.10 -13.40 -0.80
C LEU A 89 -6.94 -13.86 -2.26
N ALA A 90 -7.27 -15.11 -2.56
CA ALA A 90 -7.20 -15.66 -3.92
C ALA A 90 -8.15 -14.94 -4.89
N CYS A 91 -9.40 -14.71 -4.48
CA CYS A 91 -10.37 -13.94 -5.25
C CYS A 91 -9.90 -12.52 -5.50
N THR A 92 -9.32 -11.85 -4.49
CA THR A 92 -8.80 -10.49 -4.62
C THR A 92 -7.66 -10.43 -5.65
N MET A 93 -6.72 -11.37 -5.59
CA MET A 93 -5.63 -11.48 -6.57
C MET A 93 -6.15 -11.70 -7.99
N LEU A 94 -7.13 -12.60 -8.15
CA LEU A 94 -7.74 -12.88 -9.45
C LEU A 94 -8.40 -11.64 -10.04
N ILE A 95 -9.20 -10.93 -9.24
CA ILE A 95 -9.89 -9.70 -9.67
C ILE A 95 -8.87 -8.62 -10.01
N ALA A 96 -7.85 -8.42 -9.19
CA ALA A 96 -6.81 -7.42 -9.43
C ALA A 96 -6.03 -7.67 -10.73
N LEU A 97 -5.62 -8.92 -10.98
CA LEU A 97 -4.90 -9.29 -12.20
C LEU A 97 -5.79 -9.17 -13.45
N ALA A 98 -7.03 -9.67 -13.39
CA ALA A 98 -7.95 -9.63 -14.51
C ALA A 98 -8.33 -8.18 -14.86
N SER A 99 -8.74 -7.39 -13.86
CA SER A 99 -9.11 -5.99 -14.07
C SER A 99 -7.92 -5.13 -14.51
N GLY A 100 -6.74 -5.34 -13.93
CA GLY A 100 -5.50 -4.65 -14.33
C GLY A 100 -5.09 -4.97 -15.77
N LEU A 101 -5.20 -6.23 -16.20
CA LEU A 101 -4.94 -6.63 -17.58
C LEU A 101 -5.94 -5.98 -18.56
N ILE A 102 -7.24 -6.05 -18.23
CA ILE A 102 -8.30 -5.44 -19.05
C ILE A 102 -8.05 -3.94 -19.17
N MET A 103 -7.82 -3.25 -18.06
CA MET A 103 -7.54 -1.81 -18.05
C MET A 103 -6.26 -1.49 -18.83
N GLY A 104 -5.20 -2.28 -18.67
CA GLY A 104 -3.97 -2.11 -19.44
C GLY A 104 -4.16 -2.26 -20.95
N ILE A 105 -5.07 -3.13 -21.40
CA ILE A 105 -5.44 -3.24 -22.82
C ILE A 105 -6.26 -2.02 -23.26
N VAL A 106 -7.24 -1.59 -22.45
CA VAL A 106 -8.06 -0.40 -22.73
C VAL A 106 -7.19 0.85 -22.88
N LEU A 107 -6.22 1.05 -21.99
CA LEU A 107 -5.31 2.19 -22.03
C LEU A 107 -4.44 2.24 -23.29
N LYS A 108 -4.25 1.11 -24.00
CA LYS A 108 -3.51 1.06 -25.27
C LYS A 108 -4.34 1.44 -26.50
N LEU A 109 -5.62 1.80 -26.34
CA LEU A 109 -6.47 2.18 -27.46
C LEU A 109 -6.03 3.53 -28.05
N PRO A 110 -5.99 3.68 -29.39
CA PRO A 110 -5.32 4.81 -30.06
C PRO A 110 -5.99 6.17 -29.87
N PHE A 111 -7.23 6.20 -29.38
CA PHE A 111 -7.95 7.45 -29.07
C PHE A 111 -7.71 7.94 -27.64
N LEU A 112 -7.05 7.14 -26.80
CA LEU A 112 -6.56 7.60 -25.49
C LEU A 112 -5.17 8.22 -25.69
N SER A 113 -4.90 9.33 -25.02
CA SER A 113 -3.63 10.04 -25.09
C SER A 113 -2.49 9.19 -24.51
N HIS A 114 -1.37 9.12 -25.21
CA HIS A 114 -0.14 8.43 -24.77
C HIS A 114 1.01 9.43 -24.71
N VAL A 115 1.87 9.29 -23.69
CA VAL A 115 3.14 10.02 -23.61
C VAL A 115 4.20 9.20 -24.35
N PRO A 116 4.97 9.79 -25.27
CA PRO A 116 6.14 9.13 -25.86
C PRO A 116 7.13 8.67 -24.79
N GLN A 117 7.79 7.53 -24.99
CA GLN A 117 8.65 6.92 -23.95
C GLN A 117 9.80 7.84 -23.53
N GLU A 118 10.34 8.61 -24.47
CA GLU A 118 11.42 9.57 -24.27
C GLU A 118 11.02 10.80 -23.44
N LEU A 119 9.72 11.04 -23.29
CA LEU A 119 9.16 12.14 -22.50
C LEU A 119 8.54 11.66 -21.17
N LEU A 120 8.70 10.38 -20.83
CA LEU A 120 8.26 9.88 -19.54
C LEU A 120 8.99 10.62 -18.42
N TYR A 121 8.23 11.06 -17.42
CA TYR A 121 8.72 11.80 -16.25
C TYR A 121 9.20 13.22 -16.56
N ASP A 122 8.93 13.77 -17.75
CA ASP A 122 9.19 15.18 -18.09
C ASP A 122 7.91 16.01 -18.00
N ASP A 123 7.84 16.88 -16.99
CA ASP A 123 6.69 17.76 -16.76
C ASP A 123 6.43 18.71 -17.94
N LYS A 124 7.46 19.04 -18.73
CA LYS A 124 7.35 19.93 -19.91
C LYS A 124 6.39 19.42 -20.97
N PHE A 125 6.14 18.11 -21.01
CA PHE A 125 5.20 17.54 -21.98
C PHE A 125 3.75 17.93 -21.70
N ASN A 126 3.39 18.08 -20.42
CA ASN A 126 2.01 18.35 -19.99
C ASN A 126 1.82 19.76 -19.43
N TRP A 127 2.89 20.43 -19.03
CA TRP A 127 2.84 21.70 -18.30
C TRP A 127 3.78 22.72 -18.93
N GLU A 128 3.36 23.99 -18.90
CA GLU A 128 4.28 25.10 -19.08
C GLU A 128 5.15 25.20 -17.83
N VAL A 129 6.46 24.98 -18.00
CA VAL A 129 7.43 25.11 -16.91
C VAL A 129 8.08 26.49 -16.93
N PRO A 130 8.49 27.05 -15.78
CA PRO A 130 9.24 28.30 -15.74
C PRO A 130 10.52 28.20 -16.58
N GLU A 131 10.83 29.26 -17.33
CA GLU A 131 12.17 29.40 -17.89
C GLU A 131 13.14 29.57 -16.73
N VAL A 132 14.05 28.61 -16.58
CA VAL A 132 15.08 28.66 -15.55
C VAL A 132 16.01 29.81 -15.91
N GLY A 133 15.94 30.92 -15.15
CA GLY A 133 16.98 31.93 -15.18
C GLY A 133 18.30 31.33 -14.71
N ASP A 134 19.42 31.80 -15.25
CA ASP A 134 20.79 31.24 -15.16
C ASP A 134 21.30 30.82 -13.75
N GLU A 135 20.58 31.16 -12.66
CA GLU A 135 20.98 30.87 -11.28
C GLU A 135 20.63 29.44 -10.79
N GLU A 136 19.73 28.71 -11.45
CA GLU A 136 19.36 27.34 -11.05
C GLU A 136 20.08 26.23 -11.83
N ALA A 137 20.96 26.59 -12.77
CA ALA A 137 21.89 25.66 -13.40
C ALA A 137 22.91 25.07 -12.40
N ALA A 138 23.03 25.63 -11.19
CA ALA A 138 23.89 25.12 -10.12
C ALA A 138 23.37 23.84 -9.43
N GLY A 139 22.17 23.36 -9.79
CA GLY A 139 21.62 22.08 -9.31
C GLY A 139 22.08 20.85 -10.11
N ALA A 140 22.59 21.06 -11.33
CA ALA A 140 23.03 19.99 -12.22
C ALA A 140 24.52 19.71 -12.03
N GLU A 141 24.82 18.47 -11.63
CA GLU A 141 26.15 17.93 -11.27
C GLU A 141 26.79 18.51 -10.00
N ARG A 142 26.29 18.07 -8.84
CA ARG A 142 27.04 18.19 -7.58
C ARG A 142 27.80 16.88 -7.32
N PRO A 143 29.15 16.91 -7.21
CA PRO A 143 29.90 15.72 -6.81
C PRO A 143 29.46 15.26 -5.41
N ALA A 144 29.34 13.95 -5.24
CA ALA A 144 28.91 13.33 -3.99
C ALA A 144 29.85 13.76 -2.84
N GLY A 145 29.29 14.38 -1.79
CA GLY A 145 30.01 14.70 -0.56
C GLY A 145 29.97 16.17 -0.11
N THR A 146 29.36 17.09 -0.85
CA THR A 146 29.31 18.50 -0.44
C THR A 146 27.99 18.82 0.27
N ILE A 147 28.06 19.09 1.58
CA ILE A 147 26.93 19.60 2.37
C ILE A 147 26.81 21.10 2.10
N TYR A 148 25.69 21.54 1.52
CA TYR A 148 25.35 22.96 1.41
C TYR A 148 24.78 23.45 2.73
N ILE A 149 25.50 24.34 3.42
CA ILE A 149 24.93 25.16 4.49
C ILE A 149 24.36 26.40 3.79
N PRO A 150 23.04 26.62 3.80
CA PRO A 150 22.47 27.82 3.20
C PRO A 150 23.03 29.05 3.91
N ASP A 151 23.54 29.98 3.12
CA ASP A 151 24.04 31.26 3.59
C ASP A 151 22.84 32.03 4.15
N VAL A 152 22.66 31.96 5.47
CA VAL A 152 21.74 32.84 6.20
C VAL A 152 22.28 34.23 5.98
N LYS A 153 21.64 35.00 5.08
CA LYS A 153 21.92 36.41 4.87
C LYS A 153 21.88 37.13 6.22
N ARG A 154 23.04 37.27 6.87
CA ARG A 154 23.24 38.29 7.89
C ARG A 154 23.38 39.60 7.15
N THR A 155 22.36 40.43 7.30
CA THR A 155 22.43 41.84 7.03
C THR A 155 23.67 42.44 7.71
N GLY A 156 24.68 42.76 6.91
CA GLY A 156 25.81 43.63 7.26
C GLY A 156 26.98 42.98 8.01
N GLN A 157 28.04 42.60 7.30
CA GLN A 157 29.42 43.10 7.45
C GLN A 157 30.43 42.20 6.71
N SER A 158 31.54 42.81 6.32
CA SER A 158 32.55 42.38 5.33
C SER A 158 33.32 41.09 5.66
N GLY A 159 33.39 40.22 4.65
CA GLY A 159 34.51 39.38 4.18
C GLY A 159 35.48 38.73 5.17
N ILE A 160 35.55 37.39 5.14
CA ILE A 160 36.76 36.61 5.44
C ILE A 160 36.77 35.38 4.52
N VAL A 161 37.85 35.22 3.76
CA VAL A 161 38.20 33.97 3.04
C VAL A 161 39.13 33.18 3.95
N VAL A 162 38.80 31.93 4.24
CA VAL A 162 39.68 30.99 4.96
C VAL A 162 40.03 29.86 3.99
N GLU A 163 41.27 29.82 3.53
CA GLU A 163 41.86 28.63 2.89
C GLU A 163 42.33 27.67 3.99
N GLU A 164 41.89 26.41 3.96
CA GLU A 164 42.49 25.35 4.76
C GLU A 164 43.56 24.60 3.95
N SER A 165 44.67 24.32 4.66
CA SER A 165 45.88 23.60 4.26
C SER A 165 45.71 22.08 4.22
#